data_AF-A0A3N5HLT4-F1
#
_entry.id   AF-A0A3N5HLT4-F1
#
_cell.length_a   1.000
_cell.length_b   1.000
_cell.length_c   1.000
_cell.angle_alpha   90.00
_cell.angle_beta   90.00
_cell.angle_gamma   90.00
#
_symmetry.space_group_name_H-M   'P 1'
#
loop_
_entity.id
_entity.type
_entity.pdbx_description
1 polymer ?
#
loop_
_entity_poly.entity_id
_entity_poly.type
_entity_poly.pdbx_seq_one_letter_code
_entity_poly.pdbx_strand_id
1 'polypeptide(L)'
;VSQHTNGFYQVFAWYTLNLLIGNYDWKGGLAKASTYDAAGGKTDRVKQPDGTEIEWTQPFPVSAAPGKLQPFGISVIRHGDKYEDTTLFAGYPARRPWFPLASDIYQEIIPSIGDAYPYPVKALFIYMGSPVYALPAGHTNIEVLTDLDKTPLVVANDIVVGETSMYADYIFPDLTNLERWEFAGSHPNMVWKVQPVRQPVVAPIPETVKVYGQDVPLGLEAMLLAMAEKLGLPGFGPDGFGPGQAFTHPDHLYLRMVANLAAGDKADQALPDASAEEMRIFLEGRRHLPKAVFDPERWKGIAGPALWPKVVYLLNRGGRFDDFGRAYDGDLLRNRYGTLINFYQEKTAKTKNSMTGKPFPGIAAHVPAPADALGRSLDDERAGYDLRLITYREIMQTKSRTVGNYWLQALRPENAILMNKRDADRRQLRDGDRVRIHSASNPDGAWDFKNGRSRPIVGKLKVVQGMRPGVIAFSLGHGHWAYGAGDVVIDGQVVKGDARRATGVHANAALRVDPVMKNTTLSDLTGGSAVFYANQEKVTKA
;
A
#
# COMPACT_ATOMS: atom_id res chain seq x y z
N VAL A 1 5.43 11.11 -1.14
CA VAL A 1 6.35 12.00 -0.41
C VAL A 1 7.78 11.57 -0.70
N SER A 2 8.74 12.49 -0.80
CA SER A 2 10.11 12.21 -1.31
C SER A 2 11.03 11.37 -0.40
N GLN A 3 10.53 10.73 0.67
CA GLN A 3 11.26 9.78 1.53
C GLN A 3 12.61 10.30 2.11
N HIS A 4 12.62 11.59 2.48
CA HIS A 4 13.65 12.28 3.27
C HIS A 4 13.01 12.89 4.53
N THR A 5 13.78 13.23 5.56
CA THR A 5 13.24 13.84 6.80
C THR A 5 12.57 15.20 6.58
N ASN A 6 12.83 15.84 5.43
CA ASN A 6 12.20 17.07 4.95
C ASN A 6 11.38 16.86 3.66
N GLY A 7 10.97 15.62 3.38
CA GLY A 7 10.40 15.22 2.09
C GLY A 7 9.15 16.00 1.67
N PHE A 8 8.31 16.37 2.63
CA PHE A 8 7.12 17.20 2.43
C PHE A 8 7.46 18.52 1.77
N TYR A 9 8.48 19.22 2.27
CA TYR A 9 8.87 20.54 1.75
C TYR A 9 9.53 20.46 0.38
N GLN A 10 10.21 19.35 0.07
CA GLN A 10 10.70 19.10 -1.28
C GLN A 10 9.54 18.91 -2.28
N VAL A 11 8.53 18.14 -1.89
CA VAL A 11 7.31 17.97 -2.70
C VAL A 11 6.56 19.29 -2.82
N PHE A 12 6.39 20.03 -1.72
CA PHE A 12 5.71 21.31 -1.70
C PHE A 12 6.40 22.29 -2.66
N ALA A 13 7.73 22.40 -2.65
CA ALA A 13 8.46 23.22 -3.60
C ALA A 13 8.15 22.87 -5.08
N TRP A 14 8.08 21.59 -5.43
CA TRP A 14 7.72 21.16 -6.79
C TRP A 14 6.26 21.48 -7.16
N TYR A 15 5.31 21.29 -6.26
CA TYR A 15 3.91 21.67 -6.51
C TYR A 15 3.71 23.19 -6.56
N THR A 16 4.47 23.95 -5.77
CA THR A 16 4.54 25.41 -5.86
C THR A 16 5.09 25.86 -7.21
N LEU A 17 6.10 25.19 -7.77
CA LEU A 17 6.59 25.50 -9.11
C LEU A 17 5.49 25.30 -10.16
N ASN A 18 4.76 24.18 -10.13
CA ASN A 18 3.62 23.92 -11.03
C ASN A 18 2.57 25.04 -10.93
N LEU A 19 2.34 25.57 -9.73
CA LEU A 19 1.40 26.67 -9.51
C LEU A 19 1.92 27.96 -10.15
N LEU A 20 3.19 28.29 -9.95
CA LEU A 20 3.82 29.50 -10.47
C LEU A 20 3.91 29.52 -12.00
N ILE A 21 4.13 28.36 -12.64
CA ILE A 21 4.12 28.25 -14.10
C ILE A 21 2.70 28.12 -14.68
N GLY A 22 1.68 27.95 -13.83
CA GLY A 22 0.28 27.91 -14.23
C GLY A 22 -0.14 26.67 -15.02
N ASN A 23 0.53 25.52 -14.83
CA ASN A 23 0.29 24.32 -15.67
C ASN A 23 -0.75 23.34 -15.11
N TYR A 24 -1.44 23.66 -14.00
CA TYR A 24 -2.53 22.82 -13.52
C TYR A 24 -3.67 22.78 -14.55
N ASP A 25 -4.20 21.58 -14.79
CA ASP A 25 -5.29 21.34 -15.73
C ASP A 25 -4.98 21.68 -17.21
N TRP A 26 -3.74 21.99 -17.57
CA TRP A 26 -3.33 22.16 -18.97
C TRP A 26 -2.92 20.84 -19.61
N LYS A 27 -3.07 20.73 -20.94
CA LYS A 27 -2.43 19.67 -21.73
C LYS A 27 -0.93 19.62 -21.46
N GLY A 28 -0.43 18.44 -21.09
CA GLY A 28 0.99 18.25 -20.73
C GLY A 28 1.38 18.78 -19.34
N GLY A 29 0.42 19.35 -18.60
CA GLY A 29 0.62 19.86 -17.25
C GLY A 29 0.21 18.89 -16.15
N LEU A 30 -0.13 19.43 -14.98
CA LEU A 30 -0.50 18.65 -13.80
C LEU A 30 -1.99 18.27 -13.84
N ALA A 31 -2.27 16.97 -13.77
CA ALA A 31 -3.63 16.43 -13.79
C ALA A 31 -4.02 15.84 -12.43
N LYS A 32 -5.32 15.86 -12.10
CA LYS A 32 -5.87 15.02 -11.02
C LYS A 32 -6.28 13.65 -11.57
N ALA A 33 -6.25 12.63 -10.73
CA ALA A 33 -6.93 11.37 -11.04
C ALA A 33 -8.45 11.59 -11.05
N SER A 34 -9.16 10.90 -11.95
CA SER A 34 -10.62 10.91 -12.02
C SER A 34 -11.15 9.49 -12.20
N THR A 35 -12.07 9.09 -11.32
CA THR A 35 -12.51 7.70 -11.17
C THR A 35 -14.03 7.61 -11.19
N TYR A 36 -14.59 6.57 -11.85
CA TYR A 36 -16.03 6.26 -11.77
C TYR A 36 -16.38 5.65 -10.41
N ASP A 37 -17.54 6.00 -9.88
CA ASP A 37 -17.89 5.56 -8.53
C ASP A 37 -18.54 4.17 -8.54
N ALA A 38 -17.92 3.25 -7.81
CA ALA A 38 -18.41 1.90 -7.61
C ALA A 38 -19.24 1.76 -6.32
N ALA A 39 -19.23 2.76 -5.43
CA ALA A 39 -19.88 2.68 -4.12
C ALA A 39 -21.40 2.83 -4.18
N GLY A 40 -21.95 3.45 -5.23
CA GLY A 40 -23.39 3.59 -5.43
C GLY A 40 -24.03 4.68 -4.56
N GLY A 41 -25.33 4.90 -4.76
CA GLY A 41 -26.11 5.85 -3.95
C GLY A 41 -25.95 7.33 -4.32
N LYS A 42 -25.22 7.68 -5.39
CA LYS A 42 -25.20 9.04 -5.92
C LYS A 42 -26.57 9.45 -6.42
N THR A 43 -26.98 10.68 -6.14
CA THR A 43 -28.21 11.26 -6.68
C THR A 43 -27.93 12.23 -7.82
N ASP A 44 -28.86 12.30 -8.77
CA ASP A 44 -28.87 13.26 -9.88
C ASP A 44 -30.30 13.78 -10.10
N ARG A 45 -30.44 14.96 -10.70
CA ARG A 45 -31.74 15.54 -11.05
C ARG A 45 -31.97 15.46 -12.56
N VAL A 46 -33.04 14.79 -12.94
CA VAL A 46 -33.39 14.55 -14.34
C VAL A 46 -34.62 15.37 -14.72
N LYS A 47 -34.45 16.31 -15.66
CA LYS A 47 -35.55 17.04 -16.27
C LYS A 47 -36.34 16.15 -17.21
N GLN A 48 -37.65 16.06 -16.98
CA GLN A 48 -38.61 15.35 -17.82
C GLN A 48 -39.09 16.23 -18.99
N PRO A 49 -39.65 15.63 -20.05
CA PRO A 49 -40.19 16.38 -21.20
C PRO A 49 -41.28 17.41 -20.85
N ASP A 50 -42.01 17.21 -19.76
CA ASP A 50 -43.05 18.13 -19.25
C ASP A 50 -42.49 19.26 -18.37
N GLY A 51 -41.17 19.34 -18.20
CA GLY A 51 -40.49 20.35 -17.40
C GLY A 51 -40.35 20.00 -15.91
N THR A 52 -40.90 18.87 -15.45
CA THR A 52 -40.72 18.41 -14.06
C THR A 52 -39.31 17.84 -13.85
N GLU A 53 -38.81 17.88 -12.61
CA GLU A 53 -37.55 17.23 -12.24
C GLU A 53 -37.83 16.03 -11.33
N ILE A 54 -37.24 14.89 -11.67
CA ILE A 54 -37.25 13.70 -10.81
C ILE A 54 -35.84 13.45 -10.27
N GLU A 55 -35.76 12.92 -9.06
CA GLU A 55 -34.51 12.44 -8.50
C GLU A 55 -34.21 11.03 -9.05
N TRP A 56 -33.02 10.87 -9.60
CA TRP A 56 -32.46 9.58 -9.95
C TRP A 56 -31.40 9.22 -8.91
N THR A 57 -31.34 7.94 -8.51
CA THR A 57 -30.32 7.44 -7.60
C THR A 57 -29.57 6.29 -8.25
N GLN A 58 -28.24 6.37 -8.25
CA GLN A 58 -27.36 5.27 -8.63
C GLN A 58 -27.69 4.05 -7.74
N PRO A 59 -27.74 2.83 -8.31
CA PRO A 59 -28.12 1.66 -7.55
C PRO A 59 -27.15 1.35 -6.39
N PHE A 60 -27.57 0.38 -5.56
CA PHE A 60 -26.78 -0.29 -4.51
C PHE A 60 -25.78 0.59 -3.74
N PRO A 61 -26.21 1.34 -2.71
CA PRO A 61 -25.30 2.10 -1.84
C PRO A 61 -24.50 1.15 -0.91
N VAL A 62 -23.47 0.48 -1.44
CA VAL A 62 -22.73 -0.57 -0.71
C VAL A 62 -21.91 -0.05 0.48
N SER A 63 -21.70 1.26 0.57
CA SER A 63 -21.06 1.91 1.73
C SER A 63 -22.00 2.12 2.92
N ALA A 64 -23.31 1.97 2.73
CA ALA A 64 -24.36 2.28 3.71
C ALA A 64 -24.89 1.02 4.41
N ALA A 65 -24.00 0.22 5.03
CA ALA A 65 -24.40 -0.97 5.78
C ALA A 65 -25.17 -0.59 7.07
N PRO A 66 -26.34 -1.18 7.35
CA PRO A 66 -27.07 -0.96 8.59
C PRO A 66 -26.25 -1.35 9.82
N GLY A 67 -26.23 -0.49 10.84
CA GLY A 67 -25.49 -0.76 12.08
C GLY A 67 -23.96 -0.76 11.91
N LYS A 68 -23.44 -0.17 10.82
CA LYS A 68 -21.99 -0.02 10.58
C LYS A 68 -21.26 0.49 11.82
N LEU A 69 -20.31 -0.31 12.30
CA LEU A 69 -19.39 0.09 13.36
C LEU A 69 -18.46 1.20 12.86
N GLN A 70 -18.22 2.19 13.71
CA GLN A 70 -17.28 3.27 13.44
C GLN A 70 -16.03 3.10 14.32
N PRO A 71 -14.83 3.34 13.80
CA PRO A 71 -13.64 3.42 14.65
C PRO A 71 -13.81 4.54 15.66
N PHE A 72 -13.27 4.37 16.87
CA PHE A 72 -13.27 5.37 17.93
C PHE A 72 -11.89 5.49 18.57
N GLY A 73 -11.63 6.63 19.20
CA GLY A 73 -10.35 6.92 19.85
C GLY A 73 -9.25 7.35 18.87
N ILE A 74 -8.03 7.46 19.40
CA ILE A 74 -6.85 7.91 18.66
C ILE A 74 -6.33 6.76 17.80
N SER A 75 -5.93 7.02 16.56
CA SER A 75 -5.28 6.01 15.73
C SER A 75 -3.97 5.52 16.37
N VAL A 76 -3.64 4.23 16.27
CA VAL A 76 -2.35 3.70 16.79
C VAL A 76 -1.13 4.41 16.19
N ILE A 77 -1.28 4.97 14.98
CA ILE A 77 -0.26 5.76 14.29
C ILE A 77 -0.46 7.28 14.40
N ARG A 78 -1.44 7.73 15.20
CA ARG A 78 -1.69 9.14 15.56
C ARG A 78 -1.76 10.07 14.36
N HIS A 79 -2.39 9.61 13.28
CA HIS A 79 -2.61 10.38 12.08
C HIS A 79 -3.88 11.23 12.20
N GLY A 80 -3.90 12.42 11.60
CA GLY A 80 -5.07 13.31 11.59
C GLY A 80 -5.35 14.06 12.89
N ASP A 81 -5.00 13.50 14.05
CA ASP A 81 -5.16 14.13 15.36
C ASP A 81 -4.00 15.09 15.68
N LYS A 82 -4.31 16.20 16.38
CA LYS A 82 -3.32 17.09 16.97
C LYS A 82 -3.06 16.67 18.42
N TYR A 83 -1.79 16.50 18.77
CA TYR A 83 -1.39 16.05 20.10
C TYR A 83 -1.95 16.95 21.21
N GLU A 84 -1.87 18.26 21.04
CA GLU A 84 -2.36 19.27 21.98
C GLU A 84 -3.87 19.28 22.19
N ASP A 85 -4.63 18.68 21.26
CA ASP A 85 -6.09 18.58 21.34
C ASP A 85 -6.53 17.26 22.01
N THR A 86 -5.59 16.43 22.48
CA THR A 86 -5.89 15.11 23.07
C THR A 86 -5.74 15.08 24.58
N THR A 87 -6.39 14.10 25.22
CA THR A 87 -6.23 13.82 26.66
C THR A 87 -4.83 13.30 27.02
N LEU A 88 -3.98 13.01 26.03
CA LEU A 88 -2.61 12.57 26.23
C LEU A 88 -1.61 13.74 26.26
N PHE A 89 -2.07 14.98 26.05
CA PHE A 89 -1.18 16.14 26.04
C PHE A 89 -0.54 16.39 27.41
N ALA A 90 0.78 16.22 27.47
CA ALA A 90 1.60 16.47 28.66
C ALA A 90 2.73 17.50 28.40
N GLY A 91 2.55 18.36 27.40
CA GLY A 91 3.60 19.24 26.89
C GLY A 91 4.49 18.57 25.84
N TYR A 92 5.43 19.34 25.28
CA TYR A 92 6.36 18.90 24.23
C TYR A 92 7.74 18.58 24.82
N PRO A 93 8.47 17.57 24.29
CA PRO A 93 8.09 16.65 23.21
C PRO A 93 7.00 15.64 23.61
N ALA A 94 6.17 15.22 22.66
CA ALA A 94 5.33 14.04 22.81
C ALA A 94 6.19 12.76 22.95
N ARG A 95 5.62 11.69 23.52
CA ARG A 95 6.30 10.39 23.65
C ARG A 95 6.71 9.81 22.30
N ARG A 96 5.83 9.91 21.29
CA ARG A 96 6.08 9.56 19.89
C ARG A 96 5.49 10.64 18.99
N PRO A 97 5.95 10.79 17.73
CA PRO A 97 5.40 11.76 16.81
C PRO A 97 3.92 11.52 16.49
N TRP A 98 3.21 12.63 16.35
CA TRP A 98 1.85 12.76 15.85
C TRP A 98 1.87 13.43 14.48
N PHE A 99 0.96 13.02 13.60
CA PHE A 99 0.96 13.39 12.19
C PHE A 99 -0.38 14.01 11.76
N PRO A 100 -0.70 15.25 12.16
CA PRO A 100 -2.02 15.86 11.90
C PRO A 100 -2.28 16.19 10.41
N LEU A 101 -1.22 16.15 9.59
CA LEU A 101 -1.26 16.52 8.17
C LEU A 101 -1.02 15.33 7.23
N ALA A 102 -0.87 14.12 7.77
CA ALA A 102 -0.61 12.93 6.99
C ALA A 102 -1.52 11.77 7.43
N SER A 103 -1.58 10.74 6.59
CA SER A 103 -2.20 9.44 6.86
C SER A 103 -1.16 8.34 6.58
N ASP A 104 -1.51 7.07 6.86
CA ASP A 104 -0.73 5.91 6.37
C ASP A 104 0.75 5.90 6.82
N ILE A 105 1.00 6.17 8.10
CA ILE A 105 2.32 6.22 8.72
C ILE A 105 2.83 4.79 8.99
N TYR A 106 3.15 4.05 7.93
CA TYR A 106 3.46 2.61 8.01
C TYR A 106 4.61 2.28 8.97
N GLN A 107 5.62 3.14 9.05
CA GLN A 107 6.76 2.96 9.95
C GLN A 107 6.40 3.06 11.44
N GLU A 108 5.23 3.60 11.77
CA GLU A 108 4.78 3.75 13.15
C GLU A 108 3.92 2.58 13.64
N ILE A 109 3.37 1.72 12.77
CA ILE A 109 2.38 0.71 13.17
C ILE A 109 2.95 -0.23 14.24
N ILE A 110 3.96 -1.02 13.88
CA ILE A 110 4.54 -2.03 14.78
C ILE A 110 5.32 -1.37 15.94
N PRO A 111 6.13 -0.31 15.73
CA PRO A 111 6.80 0.36 16.83
C PRO A 111 5.85 0.99 17.87
N SER A 112 4.71 1.53 17.43
CA SER A 112 3.69 2.07 18.35
C SER A 112 3.04 0.98 19.19
N ILE A 113 2.79 -0.19 18.59
CA ILE A 113 2.33 -1.38 19.31
C ILE A 113 3.38 -1.78 20.37
N GLY A 114 4.65 -1.84 19.99
CA GLY A 114 5.73 -2.24 20.89
C GLY A 114 5.91 -1.31 22.10
N ASP A 115 5.59 -0.02 21.93
CA ASP A 115 5.60 0.97 23.01
C ASP A 115 4.28 1.06 23.78
N ALA A 116 3.24 0.34 23.35
CA ALA A 116 1.87 0.48 23.83
C ALA A 116 1.40 1.94 23.85
N TYR A 117 1.72 2.71 22.80
CA TYR A 117 1.39 4.14 22.70
C TYR A 117 0.68 4.43 21.37
N PRO A 118 -0.52 5.03 21.37
CA PRO A 118 -1.23 5.64 22.51
C PRO A 118 -1.89 4.64 23.49
N TYR A 119 -1.98 3.36 23.13
CA TYR A 119 -2.54 2.28 23.95
C TYR A 119 -1.95 0.93 23.54
N PRO A 120 -2.06 -0.12 24.38
CA PRO A 120 -1.69 -1.48 24.00
C PRO A 120 -2.62 -2.05 22.93
N VAL A 121 -2.06 -2.78 21.97
CA VAL A 121 -2.81 -3.52 20.94
C VAL A 121 -2.81 -5.01 21.29
N LYS A 122 -3.98 -5.66 21.18
CA LYS A 122 -4.14 -7.09 21.50
C LYS A 122 -4.12 -7.99 20.28
N ALA A 123 -4.48 -7.46 19.11
CA ALA A 123 -4.54 -8.22 17.87
C ALA A 123 -4.08 -7.33 16.70
N LEU A 124 -3.14 -7.86 15.91
CA LEU A 124 -2.65 -7.24 14.68
C LEU A 124 -3.04 -8.12 13.48
N PHE A 125 -3.84 -7.56 12.58
CA PHE A 125 -4.16 -8.19 11.29
C PHE A 125 -3.27 -7.60 10.19
N ILE A 126 -2.61 -8.46 9.44
CA ILE A 126 -1.70 -8.09 8.35
C ILE A 126 -2.24 -8.68 7.05
N TYR A 127 -2.61 -7.82 6.10
CA TYR A 127 -3.07 -8.23 4.78
C TYR A 127 -2.10 -7.75 3.70
N MET A 128 -1.50 -8.70 2.94
CA MET A 128 -0.49 -8.43 1.90
C MET A 128 0.69 -7.53 2.34
N GLY A 129 0.91 -7.44 3.65
CA GLY A 129 1.84 -6.51 4.27
C GLY A 129 3.13 -7.21 4.68
N SER A 130 4.27 -6.66 4.28
CA SER A 130 5.58 -7.18 4.68
C SER A 130 6.48 -6.09 5.29
N PRO A 131 6.05 -5.40 6.37
CA PRO A 131 6.80 -4.29 6.97
C PRO A 131 8.24 -4.63 7.39
N VAL A 132 8.55 -5.87 7.79
CA VAL A 132 9.92 -6.29 8.16
C VAL A 132 10.86 -6.19 6.95
N TYR A 133 10.37 -6.60 5.77
CA TYR A 133 11.11 -6.46 4.52
C TYR A 133 11.02 -5.03 3.98
N ALA A 134 9.83 -4.46 3.88
CA ALA A 134 9.59 -3.27 3.05
C ALA A 134 10.03 -1.95 3.69
N LEU A 135 10.05 -1.86 5.03
CA LEU A 135 10.36 -0.61 5.73
C LEU A 135 11.86 -0.43 5.94
N PRO A 136 12.35 0.83 5.94
CA PRO A 136 13.68 1.11 6.47
C PRO A 136 13.69 0.80 7.96
N ALA A 137 14.83 0.35 8.47
CA ALA A 137 14.96 -0.16 9.83
C ALA A 137 13.99 -1.33 10.17
N GLY A 138 13.45 -2.05 9.18
CA GLY A 138 12.43 -3.09 9.41
C GLY A 138 12.83 -4.23 10.37
N HIS A 139 14.11 -4.40 10.67
CA HIS A 139 14.61 -5.31 11.70
C HIS A 139 14.09 -4.97 13.11
N THR A 140 13.82 -3.70 13.42
CA THR A 140 13.28 -3.31 14.74
C THR A 140 11.87 -3.84 14.97
N ASN A 141 11.11 -4.07 13.89
CA ASN A 141 9.78 -4.66 13.98
C ASN A 141 9.83 -6.12 14.45
N ILE A 142 10.91 -6.85 14.17
CA ILE A 142 11.08 -8.25 14.57
C ILE A 142 11.09 -8.36 16.11
N GLU A 143 11.71 -7.41 16.80
CA GLU A 143 11.75 -7.38 18.27
C GLU A 143 10.38 -7.22 18.91
N VAL A 144 9.46 -6.55 18.22
CA VAL A 144 8.07 -6.40 18.68
C VAL A 144 7.25 -7.64 18.32
N LEU A 145 7.35 -8.12 17.09
CA LEU A 145 6.57 -9.27 16.59
C LEU A 145 6.92 -10.59 17.27
N THR A 146 8.12 -10.71 17.86
CA THR A 146 8.55 -11.90 18.61
C THR A 146 8.25 -11.82 20.11
N ASP A 147 7.68 -10.71 20.58
CA ASP A 147 7.37 -10.45 21.97
C ASP A 147 5.85 -10.57 22.20
N LEU A 148 5.43 -11.71 22.75
CA LEU A 148 4.02 -12.03 22.98
C LEU A 148 3.34 -11.10 24.00
N ASP A 149 4.10 -10.40 24.85
CA ASP A 149 3.55 -9.40 25.76
C ASP A 149 3.17 -8.11 25.01
N LYS A 150 3.82 -7.82 23.88
CA LYS A 150 3.56 -6.63 23.04
C LYS A 150 2.57 -6.89 21.92
N THR A 151 2.66 -8.04 21.25
CA THR A 151 1.71 -8.47 20.21
C THR A 151 1.13 -9.83 20.55
N PRO A 152 0.08 -9.91 21.39
CA PRO A 152 -0.47 -11.20 21.85
C PRO A 152 -1.13 -12.04 20.76
N LEU A 153 -1.56 -11.42 19.66
CA LEU A 153 -2.13 -12.10 18.51
C LEU A 153 -1.74 -11.37 17.22
N VAL A 154 -1.12 -12.08 16.30
CA VAL A 154 -0.79 -11.64 14.95
C VAL A 154 -1.42 -12.60 13.95
N VAL A 155 -2.32 -12.09 13.12
CA VAL A 155 -2.98 -12.85 12.05
C VAL A 155 -2.53 -12.27 10.71
N ALA A 156 -1.94 -13.10 9.86
CA ALA A 156 -1.56 -12.73 8.50
C ALA A 156 -2.51 -13.36 7.48
N ASN A 157 -2.85 -12.60 6.45
CA ASN A 157 -3.51 -13.10 5.25
C ASN A 157 -2.62 -12.76 4.05
N ASP A 158 -2.05 -13.80 3.42
CA ASP A 158 -1.03 -13.67 2.40
C ASP A 158 -1.05 -14.89 1.45
N ILE A 159 -0.54 -14.69 0.24
CA ILE A 159 -0.44 -15.74 -0.79
C ILE A 159 0.79 -16.65 -0.59
N VAL A 160 1.69 -16.26 0.32
CA VAL A 160 2.95 -16.96 0.65
C VAL A 160 3.30 -16.70 2.12
N VAL A 161 4.15 -17.56 2.69
CA VAL A 161 4.80 -17.26 3.98
C VAL A 161 5.95 -16.26 3.73
N GLY A 162 5.68 -14.97 3.93
CA GLY A 162 6.61 -13.86 3.75
C GLY A 162 7.41 -13.49 5.00
N GLU A 163 8.32 -12.52 4.84
CA GLU A 163 9.27 -12.11 5.90
C GLU A 163 8.62 -11.51 7.14
N THR A 164 7.40 -10.96 7.03
CA THR A 164 6.63 -10.54 8.20
C THR A 164 5.71 -11.65 8.69
N SER A 165 5.01 -12.35 7.78
CA SER A 165 4.00 -13.34 8.18
C SER A 165 4.60 -14.56 8.87
N MET A 166 5.91 -14.82 8.72
CA MET A 166 6.60 -15.87 9.46
C MET A 166 6.61 -15.66 11.00
N TYR A 167 6.27 -14.46 11.47
CA TYR A 167 6.09 -14.14 12.90
C TYR A 167 4.62 -14.12 13.33
N ALA A 168 3.69 -14.51 12.46
CA ALA A 168 2.26 -14.55 12.79
C ALA A 168 1.89 -15.83 13.55
N ASP A 169 0.92 -15.74 14.46
CA ASP A 169 0.32 -16.89 15.13
C ASP A 169 -0.55 -17.71 14.17
N TYR A 170 -1.25 -17.00 13.25
CA TYR A 170 -2.09 -17.62 12.23
C TYR A 170 -1.79 -17.01 10.86
N ILE A 171 -1.65 -17.86 9.85
CA ILE A 171 -1.53 -17.45 8.45
C ILE A 171 -2.70 -18.04 7.67
N PHE A 172 -3.55 -17.18 7.12
CA PHE A 172 -4.61 -17.56 6.19
C PHE A 172 -4.08 -17.43 4.75
N PRO A 173 -4.12 -18.51 3.94
CA PRO A 173 -3.87 -18.42 2.51
C PRO A 173 -4.81 -17.42 1.84
N ASP A 174 -4.29 -16.68 0.87
CA ASP A 174 -5.07 -15.71 0.10
C ASP A 174 -5.02 -15.94 -1.41
N LEU A 175 -5.87 -15.19 -2.11
CA LEU A 175 -6.03 -15.22 -3.56
C LEU A 175 -5.03 -14.29 -4.27
N THR A 176 -4.42 -14.79 -5.34
CA THR A 176 -3.56 -14.02 -6.24
C THR A 176 -4.35 -13.05 -7.11
N ASN A 177 -3.64 -12.21 -7.87
CA ASN A 177 -4.23 -11.26 -8.80
C ASN A 177 -5.00 -11.91 -9.98
N LEU A 178 -4.97 -13.23 -10.16
CA LEU A 178 -5.76 -13.92 -11.20
C LEU A 178 -7.05 -14.54 -10.66
N GLU A 179 -7.20 -14.60 -9.33
CA GLU A 179 -8.24 -15.37 -8.64
C GLU A 179 -9.29 -14.47 -7.95
N ARG A 180 -9.08 -13.15 -7.94
CA ARG A 180 -9.87 -12.21 -7.12
C ARG A 180 -10.38 -10.97 -7.87
N TRP A 181 -11.35 -10.31 -7.25
CA TRP A 181 -11.87 -9.01 -7.67
C TRP A 181 -10.95 -7.86 -7.25
N GLU A 182 -10.83 -6.82 -8.07
CA GLU A 182 -10.14 -5.58 -7.68
C GLU A 182 -10.68 -4.38 -8.47
N PHE A 183 -10.83 -3.23 -7.80
CA PHE A 183 -11.32 -1.98 -8.38
C PHE A 183 -10.20 -0.94 -8.29
N ALA A 184 -9.39 -0.84 -9.34
CA ALA A 184 -8.11 -0.11 -9.28
C ALA A 184 -8.24 1.42 -9.29
N GLY A 185 -9.36 1.95 -9.78
CA GLY A 185 -9.55 3.39 -9.99
C GLY A 185 -8.59 3.97 -11.02
N SER A 186 -8.34 5.28 -10.92
CA SER A 186 -7.44 6.02 -11.79
C SER A 186 -6.17 6.48 -11.06
N HIS A 187 -5.12 6.79 -11.81
CA HIS A 187 -3.90 7.42 -11.32
C HIS A 187 -3.71 8.77 -12.05
N PRO A 188 -3.07 9.80 -11.44
CA PRO A 188 -2.97 11.13 -12.05
C PRO A 188 -2.28 11.22 -13.43
N ASN A 189 -1.63 10.15 -13.88
CA ASN A 189 -1.10 10.05 -15.26
C ASN A 189 -2.18 9.71 -16.31
N MET A 190 -3.40 9.38 -15.87
CA MET A 190 -4.55 9.07 -16.71
C MET A 190 -5.54 10.24 -16.67
N VAL A 191 -5.59 11.04 -17.74
CA VAL A 191 -6.45 12.24 -17.83
C VAL A 191 -7.93 11.92 -18.09
N TRP A 192 -8.22 10.70 -18.54
CA TRP A 192 -9.57 10.16 -18.69
C TRP A 192 -10.15 9.71 -17.36
N LYS A 193 -11.48 9.80 -17.21
CA LYS A 193 -12.15 9.16 -16.08
C LYS A 193 -12.19 7.66 -16.34
N VAL A 194 -11.68 6.86 -15.41
CA VAL A 194 -11.59 5.40 -15.58
C VAL A 194 -11.87 4.67 -14.28
N GLN A 195 -12.35 3.44 -14.41
CA GLN A 195 -12.44 2.47 -13.32
C GLN A 195 -12.22 1.07 -13.93
N PRO A 196 -10.95 0.63 -14.03
CA PRO A 196 -10.64 -0.75 -14.35
C PRO A 196 -11.20 -1.69 -13.26
N VAL A 197 -11.72 -2.83 -13.71
CA VAL A 197 -12.25 -3.89 -12.85
C VAL A 197 -11.52 -5.18 -13.19
N ARG A 198 -10.83 -5.73 -12.19
CA ARG A 198 -10.32 -7.08 -12.22
C ARG A 198 -11.38 -8.03 -11.70
N GLN A 199 -11.48 -9.18 -12.35
CA GLN A 199 -12.33 -10.30 -11.94
C GLN A 199 -11.51 -11.60 -12.00
N PRO A 200 -11.94 -12.65 -11.28
CA PRO A 200 -11.29 -13.96 -11.35
C PRO A 200 -11.28 -14.52 -12.78
N VAL A 201 -10.13 -15.03 -13.22
CA VAL A 201 -9.94 -15.66 -14.54
C VAL A 201 -9.41 -17.09 -14.45
N VAL A 202 -8.94 -17.51 -13.28
CA VAL A 202 -8.56 -18.91 -12.99
C VAL A 202 -9.29 -19.41 -11.76
N ALA A 203 -9.41 -20.73 -11.64
CA ALA A 203 -9.90 -21.35 -10.42
C ALA A 203 -8.89 -21.08 -9.28
N PRO A 204 -9.36 -20.69 -8.08
CA PRO A 204 -8.54 -20.53 -6.90
C PRO A 204 -7.71 -21.77 -6.58
N ILE A 205 -6.43 -21.55 -6.26
CA ILE A 205 -5.53 -22.56 -5.69
C ILE A 205 -5.89 -22.84 -4.23
N PRO A 206 -6.19 -21.84 -3.37
CA PRO A 206 -6.70 -22.11 -2.04
C PRO A 206 -8.00 -22.92 -2.07
N GLU A 207 -8.24 -23.69 -1.01
CA GLU A 207 -9.42 -24.52 -0.89
C GLU A 207 -10.72 -23.70 -0.83
N THR A 208 -11.85 -24.37 -1.05
CA THR A 208 -13.18 -23.78 -0.85
C THR A 208 -13.66 -24.08 0.56
N VAL A 209 -14.13 -23.05 1.26
CA VAL A 209 -14.68 -23.14 2.61
C VAL A 209 -16.17 -22.78 2.63
N LYS A 210 -16.86 -23.12 3.72
CA LYS A 210 -18.26 -22.74 3.92
C LYS A 210 -18.38 -21.55 4.87
N VAL A 211 -19.05 -20.50 4.42
CA VAL A 211 -19.37 -19.30 5.20
C VAL A 211 -20.79 -18.88 4.89
N TYR A 212 -21.62 -18.62 5.92
CA TYR A 212 -23.06 -18.40 5.79
C TYR A 212 -23.77 -19.51 4.99
N GLY A 213 -23.28 -20.75 5.10
CA GLY A 213 -23.76 -21.90 4.33
C GLY A 213 -23.44 -21.87 2.82
N GLN A 214 -22.69 -20.88 2.33
CA GLN A 214 -22.26 -20.74 0.95
C GLN A 214 -20.84 -21.25 0.77
N ASP A 215 -20.55 -21.83 -0.39
CA ASP A 215 -19.19 -22.20 -0.80
C ASP A 215 -18.45 -20.96 -1.29
N VAL A 216 -17.32 -20.63 -0.66
CA VAL A 216 -16.48 -19.46 -0.97
C VAL A 216 -15.01 -19.89 -1.03
N PRO A 217 -14.22 -19.45 -2.02
CA PRO A 217 -12.78 -19.67 -1.99
C PRO A 217 -12.15 -19.05 -0.74
N LEU A 218 -11.22 -19.77 -0.10
CA LEU A 218 -10.46 -19.24 1.02
C LEU A 218 -9.64 -18.02 0.59
N GLY A 219 -9.74 -16.95 1.38
CA GLY A 219 -9.07 -15.68 1.14
C GLY A 219 -9.51 -14.64 2.17
N LEU A 220 -9.11 -13.39 1.98
CA LEU A 220 -9.45 -12.30 2.90
C LEU A 220 -10.98 -12.19 3.09
N GLU A 221 -11.76 -12.21 2.01
CA GLU A 221 -13.21 -12.03 2.09
C GLU A 221 -13.89 -13.18 2.83
N ALA A 222 -13.47 -14.43 2.61
CA ALA A 222 -13.98 -15.59 3.35
C ALA A 222 -13.65 -15.48 4.84
N MET A 223 -12.42 -15.06 5.18
CA MET A 223 -11.99 -14.84 6.57
C MET A 223 -12.86 -13.77 7.26
N LEU A 224 -13.08 -12.62 6.61
CA LEU A 224 -13.89 -11.53 7.15
C LEU A 224 -15.36 -11.93 7.29
N LEU A 225 -15.93 -12.62 6.30
CA LEU A 225 -17.32 -13.10 6.36
C LEU A 225 -17.49 -14.16 7.47
N ALA A 226 -16.52 -15.06 7.66
CA ALA A 226 -16.58 -16.08 8.70
C ALA A 226 -16.49 -15.46 10.11
N MET A 227 -15.64 -14.45 10.30
CA MET A 227 -15.60 -13.67 11.54
C MET A 227 -16.92 -12.95 11.78
N ALA A 228 -17.49 -12.33 10.75
CA ALA A 228 -18.78 -11.65 10.84
C ALA A 228 -19.91 -12.61 11.21
N GLU A 229 -19.96 -13.79 10.59
CA GLU A 229 -20.93 -14.84 10.90
C GLU A 229 -20.79 -15.31 12.34
N LYS A 230 -19.56 -15.60 12.78
CA LYS A 230 -19.30 -16.12 14.12
C LYS A 230 -19.62 -15.11 15.22
N LEU A 231 -19.39 -13.83 14.97
CA LEU A 231 -19.59 -12.74 15.93
C LEU A 231 -20.97 -12.08 15.81
N GLY A 232 -21.76 -12.42 14.79
CA GLY A 232 -23.05 -11.77 14.52
C GLY A 232 -22.92 -10.28 14.21
N LEU A 233 -21.91 -9.89 13.43
CA LEU A 233 -21.64 -8.48 13.15
C LEU A 233 -22.74 -7.84 12.29
N PRO A 234 -23.15 -6.60 12.61
CA PRO A 234 -24.09 -5.85 11.79
C PRO A 234 -23.49 -5.53 10.42
N GLY A 235 -24.35 -5.39 9.40
CA GLY A 235 -23.93 -5.13 8.03
C GLY A 235 -23.49 -6.38 7.25
N PHE A 236 -23.72 -7.58 7.79
CA PHE A 236 -23.47 -8.87 7.15
C PHE A 236 -24.70 -9.78 7.23
N GLY A 237 -24.65 -10.94 6.57
CA GLY A 237 -25.74 -11.92 6.63
C GLY A 237 -26.87 -11.64 5.61
N PRO A 238 -28.05 -12.25 5.77
CA PRO A 238 -29.17 -12.16 4.82
C PRO A 238 -29.67 -10.74 4.54
N ASP A 239 -29.44 -9.79 5.45
CA ASP A 239 -29.83 -8.38 5.35
C ASP A 239 -28.62 -7.42 5.44
N GLY A 240 -27.42 -7.89 5.07
CA GLY A 240 -26.18 -7.14 5.27
C GLY A 240 -26.13 -5.76 4.58
N PHE A 241 -26.80 -5.59 3.44
CA PHE A 241 -26.96 -4.29 2.76
C PHE A 241 -28.35 -3.67 2.97
N GLY A 242 -29.10 -4.14 3.97
CA GLY A 242 -30.48 -3.73 4.24
C GLY A 242 -31.49 -4.87 4.02
N PRO A 243 -32.78 -4.64 4.36
CA PRO A 243 -33.81 -5.67 4.27
C PRO A 243 -33.89 -6.33 2.90
N GLY A 244 -33.75 -7.65 2.85
CA GLY A 244 -33.76 -8.47 1.63
C GLY A 244 -32.49 -8.37 0.78
N GLN A 245 -31.44 -7.70 1.25
CA GLN A 245 -30.20 -7.51 0.52
C GLN A 245 -29.03 -8.20 1.23
N ALA A 246 -28.80 -9.46 0.86
CA ALA A 246 -27.78 -10.27 1.49
C ALA A 246 -26.35 -9.77 1.26
N PHE A 247 -25.52 -9.97 2.27
CA PHE A 247 -24.05 -9.98 2.22
C PHE A 247 -23.50 -11.23 2.94
N THR A 248 -23.77 -12.38 2.32
CA THR A 248 -23.33 -13.72 2.78
C THR A 248 -22.26 -14.35 1.89
N HIS A 249 -21.86 -13.66 0.83
CA HIS A 249 -20.94 -14.15 -0.20
C HIS A 249 -20.23 -12.94 -0.83
N PRO A 250 -18.94 -13.00 -1.21
CA PRO A 250 -18.22 -11.84 -1.77
C PRO A 250 -18.88 -11.22 -3.02
N ASP A 251 -19.47 -12.05 -3.89
CA ASP A 251 -20.24 -11.61 -5.07
C ASP A 251 -21.31 -10.54 -4.74
N HIS A 252 -21.91 -10.59 -3.55
CA HIS A 252 -22.90 -9.62 -3.10
C HIS A 252 -22.33 -8.19 -3.08
N LEU A 253 -21.07 -8.02 -2.68
CA LEU A 253 -20.43 -6.72 -2.69
C LEU A 253 -19.99 -6.36 -4.12
N TYR A 254 -19.20 -7.24 -4.74
CA TYR A 254 -18.52 -6.90 -5.98
C TYR A 254 -19.45 -6.73 -7.17
N LEU A 255 -20.50 -7.55 -7.31
CA LEU A 255 -21.42 -7.39 -8.44
C LEU A 255 -22.34 -6.19 -8.29
N ARG A 256 -22.68 -5.79 -7.06
CA ARG A 256 -23.34 -4.50 -6.81
C ARG A 256 -22.45 -3.34 -7.22
N MET A 257 -21.16 -3.40 -6.87
CA MET A 257 -20.17 -2.42 -7.33
C MET A 257 -20.05 -2.37 -8.86
N VAL A 258 -20.02 -3.52 -9.54
CA VAL A 258 -20.01 -3.57 -11.01
C VAL A 258 -21.31 -3.03 -11.61
N ALA A 259 -22.46 -3.35 -11.02
CA ALA A 259 -23.75 -2.83 -11.44
C ALA A 259 -23.85 -1.31 -11.30
N ASN A 260 -23.27 -0.74 -10.24
CA ASN A 260 -23.16 0.71 -10.05
C ASN A 260 -22.34 1.38 -11.15
N LEU A 261 -21.21 0.78 -11.52
CA LEU A 261 -20.41 1.24 -12.65
C LEU A 261 -21.16 1.11 -13.97
N ALA A 262 -21.92 0.03 -14.16
CA ALA A 262 -22.73 -0.18 -15.37
C ALA A 262 -23.87 0.84 -15.49
N ALA A 263 -24.48 1.24 -14.37
CA ALA A 263 -25.49 2.30 -14.31
C ALA A 263 -24.88 3.70 -14.55
N GLY A 264 -23.62 3.93 -14.17
CA GLY A 264 -22.93 5.22 -14.30
C GLY A 264 -23.16 6.14 -13.10
N ASP A 265 -22.53 7.31 -13.12
CA ASP A 265 -22.60 8.29 -12.03
C ASP A 265 -23.83 9.23 -12.15
N LYS A 266 -24.52 9.18 -13.28
CA LYS A 266 -25.68 10.01 -13.65
C LYS A 266 -26.70 9.19 -14.45
N ALA A 267 -27.94 9.67 -14.50
CA ALA A 267 -29.05 8.96 -15.14
C ALA A 267 -28.84 8.65 -16.63
N ASP A 268 -28.15 9.54 -17.35
CA ASP A 268 -27.88 9.44 -18.79
C ASP A 268 -26.59 8.65 -19.10
N GLN A 269 -25.95 8.06 -18.09
CA GLN A 269 -24.64 7.41 -18.22
C GLN A 269 -24.68 5.87 -18.18
N ALA A 270 -25.87 5.26 -18.22
CA ALA A 270 -25.98 3.81 -18.26
C ALA A 270 -25.25 3.25 -19.49
N LEU A 271 -24.51 2.16 -19.29
CA LEU A 271 -23.86 1.45 -20.39
C LEU A 271 -24.91 0.79 -21.30
N PRO A 272 -24.57 0.55 -22.57
CA PRO A 272 -25.41 -0.27 -23.44
C PRO A 272 -25.49 -1.71 -22.91
N ASP A 273 -26.50 -2.44 -23.37
CA ASP A 273 -26.62 -3.87 -23.09
C ASP A 273 -25.60 -4.67 -23.90
N ALA A 274 -25.08 -5.74 -23.30
CA ALA A 274 -24.32 -6.73 -24.04
C ALA A 274 -25.20 -7.37 -25.12
N SER A 275 -24.64 -7.51 -26.32
CA SER A 275 -25.24 -8.31 -27.40
C SER A 275 -25.36 -9.79 -27.01
N ALA A 276 -26.17 -10.54 -27.76
CA ALA A 276 -26.30 -11.99 -27.56
C ALA A 276 -24.95 -12.71 -27.68
N GLU A 277 -24.08 -12.25 -28.59
CA GLU A 277 -22.74 -12.79 -28.77
C GLU A 277 -21.82 -12.47 -27.59
N GLU A 278 -21.84 -11.23 -27.08
CA GLU A 278 -21.09 -10.85 -25.88
C GLU A 278 -21.55 -11.64 -24.65
N MET A 279 -22.84 -11.90 -24.51
CA MET A 279 -23.39 -12.75 -23.46
C MET A 279 -22.89 -14.20 -23.59
N ARG A 280 -22.93 -14.76 -24.80
CA ARG A 280 -22.44 -16.11 -25.08
C ARG A 280 -20.96 -16.25 -24.72
N ILE A 281 -20.11 -15.35 -25.22
CA ILE A 281 -18.67 -15.33 -24.93
C ILE A 281 -18.41 -15.20 -23.42
N PHE A 282 -19.15 -14.33 -22.74
CA PHE A 282 -18.99 -14.10 -21.31
C PHE A 282 -19.24 -15.38 -20.49
N LEU A 283 -20.32 -16.09 -20.78
CA LEU A 283 -20.70 -17.34 -20.11
C LEU A 283 -19.73 -18.47 -20.45
N GLU A 284 -19.46 -18.69 -21.74
CA GLU A 284 -18.57 -19.75 -22.20
C GLU A 284 -17.14 -19.58 -21.71
N GLY A 285 -16.65 -18.33 -21.64
CA GLY A 285 -15.31 -17.99 -21.18
C GLY A 285 -15.09 -18.19 -19.68
N ARG A 286 -16.14 -18.50 -18.91
CA ARG A 286 -16.07 -18.73 -17.45
C ARG A 286 -16.47 -20.15 -17.04
N ARG A 287 -16.78 -21.03 -18.00
CA ARG A 287 -17.25 -22.40 -17.72
C ARG A 287 -16.24 -23.26 -16.96
N HIS A 288 -14.96 -22.90 -16.99
CA HIS A 288 -13.89 -23.59 -16.28
C HIS A 288 -13.79 -23.19 -14.80
N LEU A 289 -14.44 -22.09 -14.40
CA LEU A 289 -14.43 -21.62 -13.02
C LEU A 289 -15.41 -22.44 -12.18
N PRO A 290 -15.07 -22.77 -10.91
CA PRO A 290 -16.00 -23.44 -10.01
C PRO A 290 -17.16 -22.53 -9.63
N LYS A 291 -18.31 -23.12 -9.26
CA LYS A 291 -19.52 -22.37 -8.84
C LYS A 291 -19.31 -21.43 -7.66
N ALA A 292 -18.33 -21.73 -6.79
CA ALA A 292 -17.93 -20.85 -5.69
C ALA A 292 -17.35 -19.51 -6.19
N VAL A 293 -16.85 -19.46 -7.42
CA VAL A 293 -16.28 -18.25 -8.06
C VAL A 293 -17.26 -17.64 -9.04
N PHE A 294 -17.86 -18.48 -9.91
CA PHE A 294 -18.77 -18.02 -10.95
C PHE A 294 -20.03 -18.88 -10.98
N ASP A 295 -21.15 -18.27 -10.60
CA ASP A 295 -22.48 -18.84 -10.77
C ASP A 295 -23.35 -17.80 -11.51
N PRO A 296 -23.74 -18.05 -12.77
CA PRO A 296 -24.43 -17.06 -13.58
C PRO A 296 -25.81 -16.68 -13.02
N GLU A 297 -26.50 -17.61 -12.36
CA GLU A 297 -27.82 -17.32 -11.78
C GLU A 297 -27.68 -16.48 -10.52
N ARG A 298 -26.70 -16.79 -9.65
CA ARG A 298 -26.37 -15.94 -8.50
C ARG A 298 -25.97 -14.53 -8.96
N TRP A 299 -25.11 -14.44 -9.97
CA TRP A 299 -24.60 -13.16 -10.46
C TRP A 299 -25.71 -12.29 -11.04
N LYS A 300 -26.56 -12.88 -11.89
CA LYS A 300 -27.74 -12.22 -12.46
C LYS A 300 -28.74 -11.83 -11.38
N GLY A 301 -28.95 -12.67 -10.37
CA GLY A 301 -29.81 -12.38 -9.23
C GLY A 301 -29.36 -11.17 -8.42
N ILE A 302 -28.05 -11.02 -8.19
CA ILE A 302 -27.48 -9.88 -7.45
C ILE A 302 -27.55 -8.58 -8.26
N ALA A 303 -27.18 -8.62 -9.54
CA ALA A 303 -27.22 -7.44 -10.41
C ALA A 303 -28.65 -7.01 -10.76
N GLY A 304 -29.58 -7.96 -10.80
CA GLY A 304 -30.95 -7.76 -11.29
C GLY A 304 -31.03 -7.84 -12.83
N PRO A 305 -32.19 -8.22 -13.38
CA PRO A 305 -32.34 -8.51 -14.81
C PRO A 305 -32.10 -7.28 -15.70
N ALA A 306 -32.42 -6.07 -15.23
CA ALA A 306 -32.25 -4.83 -15.98
C ALA A 306 -30.77 -4.41 -16.13
N LEU A 307 -29.93 -4.66 -15.13
CA LEU A 307 -28.52 -4.29 -15.15
C LEU A 307 -27.62 -5.42 -15.63
N TRP A 308 -28.08 -6.68 -15.59
CA TRP A 308 -27.26 -7.84 -15.96
C TRP A 308 -26.61 -7.74 -17.35
N PRO A 309 -27.31 -7.38 -18.44
CA PRO A 309 -26.66 -7.21 -19.75
C PRO A 309 -25.58 -6.11 -19.75
N LYS A 310 -25.78 -5.03 -18.98
CA LYS A 310 -24.82 -3.92 -18.86
C LYS A 310 -23.60 -4.30 -18.02
N VAL A 311 -23.81 -5.10 -16.98
CA VAL A 311 -22.75 -5.71 -16.17
C VAL A 311 -21.86 -6.59 -17.05
N VAL A 312 -22.46 -7.44 -17.89
CA VAL A 312 -21.72 -8.27 -18.85
C VAL A 312 -20.95 -7.40 -19.86
N TYR A 313 -21.58 -6.35 -20.40
CA TYR A 313 -20.93 -5.40 -21.31
C TYR A 313 -19.67 -4.78 -20.69
N LEU A 314 -19.76 -4.34 -19.43
CA LEU A 314 -18.65 -3.76 -18.66
C LEU A 314 -17.54 -4.79 -18.42
N LEU A 315 -17.89 -5.97 -17.94
CA LEU A 315 -16.92 -7.00 -17.57
C LEU A 315 -16.17 -7.56 -18.79
N ASN A 316 -16.79 -7.62 -19.97
CA ASN A 316 -16.12 -7.98 -21.21
C ASN A 316 -15.06 -6.93 -21.64
N ARG A 317 -15.15 -5.70 -21.15
CA ARG A 317 -14.21 -4.60 -21.43
C ARG A 317 -13.20 -4.36 -20.32
N GLY A 318 -13.30 -5.10 -19.20
CA GLY A 318 -12.38 -4.98 -18.07
C GLY A 318 -12.58 -3.72 -17.23
N GLY A 319 -13.74 -3.06 -17.32
CA GLY A 319 -14.06 -1.87 -16.54
C GLY A 319 -14.84 -0.81 -17.30
N ARG A 320 -14.89 0.39 -16.73
CA ARG A 320 -15.54 1.56 -17.32
C ARG A 320 -14.52 2.64 -17.63
N PHE A 321 -14.58 3.21 -18.84
CA PHE A 321 -13.61 4.17 -19.35
C PHE A 321 -14.33 5.29 -20.10
N ASP A 322 -13.85 6.53 -19.96
CA ASP A 322 -14.24 7.61 -20.87
C ASP A 322 -13.78 7.30 -22.30
N ASP A 323 -14.53 7.79 -23.29
CA ASP A 323 -14.09 7.77 -24.68
C ASP A 323 -12.79 8.56 -24.87
N PHE A 324 -11.95 8.11 -25.79
CA PHE A 324 -10.64 8.71 -26.05
C PHE A 324 -10.74 10.22 -26.35
N GLY A 325 -11.73 10.65 -27.13
CA GLY A 325 -11.94 12.06 -27.47
C GLY A 325 -12.34 12.97 -26.30
N ARG A 326 -12.64 12.42 -25.11
CA ARG A 326 -13.11 13.17 -23.95
C ARG A 326 -12.00 13.63 -22.99
N ALA A 327 -10.72 13.46 -23.32
CA ALA A 327 -9.62 13.89 -22.44
C ALA A 327 -9.56 15.40 -22.20
N TYR A 328 -9.89 16.21 -23.22
CA TYR A 328 -9.58 17.64 -23.25
C TYR A 328 -10.81 18.48 -23.61
N ASP A 329 -10.79 19.73 -23.16
CA ASP A 329 -11.70 20.81 -23.56
C ASP A 329 -10.85 22.05 -23.90
N GLY A 330 -10.71 22.33 -25.21
CA GLY A 330 -9.68 23.25 -25.68
C GLY A 330 -8.29 22.76 -25.29
N ASP A 331 -7.48 23.62 -24.68
CA ASP A 331 -6.14 23.30 -24.16
C ASP A 331 -6.10 22.83 -22.70
N LEU A 332 -7.27 22.74 -22.09
CA LEU A 332 -7.42 22.26 -20.73
C LEU A 332 -7.86 20.80 -20.72
N LEU A 333 -7.60 20.12 -19.60
CA LEU A 333 -8.17 18.81 -19.32
C LEU A 333 -9.69 18.95 -19.21
N ARG A 334 -10.45 17.91 -19.59
CA ARG A 334 -11.88 17.86 -19.35
C ARG A 334 -12.20 17.60 -17.88
N ASN A 335 -11.44 16.68 -17.26
CA ASN A 335 -11.58 16.30 -15.87
C ASN A 335 -10.70 17.18 -14.95
N ARG A 336 -11.00 18.49 -14.92
CA ARG A 336 -10.19 19.51 -14.22
C ARG A 336 -10.18 19.36 -12.71
N TYR A 337 -9.07 19.65 -12.05
CA TYR A 337 -9.02 19.93 -10.63
C TYR A 337 -9.92 21.11 -10.29
N GLY A 338 -9.83 22.21 -11.05
CA GLY A 338 -10.85 23.24 -11.13
C GLY A 338 -11.19 23.93 -9.80
N THR A 339 -10.23 24.02 -8.88
CA THR A 339 -10.39 24.66 -7.57
C THR A 339 -9.21 25.57 -7.25
N LEU A 340 -9.38 26.44 -6.27
CA LEU A 340 -8.34 27.36 -5.80
C LEU A 340 -7.14 26.58 -5.25
N ILE A 341 -5.95 26.91 -5.74
CA ILE A 341 -4.69 26.35 -5.25
C ILE A 341 -4.01 27.41 -4.37
N ASN A 342 -3.88 27.10 -3.08
CA ASN A 342 -3.30 28.02 -2.12
C ASN A 342 -1.77 27.93 -2.14
N PHE A 343 -1.11 29.06 -2.42
CA PHE A 343 0.34 29.19 -2.27
C PHE A 343 0.77 29.10 -0.79
N TYR A 344 0.02 29.76 0.09
CA TYR A 344 0.18 29.68 1.55
C TYR A 344 -0.77 28.65 2.15
N GLN A 345 -0.23 27.61 2.76
CA GLN A 345 -0.98 26.57 3.47
C GLN A 345 -1.17 26.96 4.94
N GLU A 346 -2.23 27.72 5.23
CA GLU A 346 -2.55 28.17 6.59
C GLU A 346 -2.73 27.00 7.57
N LYS A 347 -3.38 25.90 7.15
CA LYS A 347 -3.54 24.69 7.98
C LYS A 347 -2.18 24.13 8.41
N THR A 348 -1.21 24.09 7.50
CA THR A 348 0.16 23.65 7.79
C THR A 348 0.84 24.61 8.78
N ALA A 349 0.76 25.91 8.53
CA ALA A 349 1.33 26.94 9.39
C ALA A 349 0.82 26.92 10.84
N LYS A 350 -0.47 26.58 11.03
CA LYS A 350 -1.11 26.48 12.35
C LYS A 350 -0.88 25.15 13.05
N THR A 351 -0.34 24.15 12.36
CA THR A 351 -0.09 22.83 12.95
C THR A 351 1.29 22.81 13.62
N LYS A 352 1.34 22.29 14.85
CA LYS A 352 2.59 22.15 15.60
C LYS A 352 3.22 20.78 15.39
N ASN A 353 4.54 20.77 15.33
CA ASN A 353 5.31 19.54 15.42
C ASN A 353 5.25 19.02 16.86
N SER A 354 4.61 17.87 17.06
CA SER A 354 4.45 17.20 18.36
C SER A 354 5.76 16.86 19.07
N MET A 355 6.89 16.85 18.38
CA MET A 355 8.21 16.59 18.98
C MET A 355 8.95 17.87 19.40
N THR A 356 8.54 19.05 18.93
CA THR A 356 9.27 20.30 19.21
C THR A 356 8.39 21.44 19.72
N GLY A 357 7.06 21.32 19.60
CA GLY A 357 6.09 22.38 19.93
C GLY A 357 6.07 23.55 18.95
N LYS A 358 6.94 23.54 17.93
CA LYS A 358 7.06 24.62 16.94
C LYS A 358 6.06 24.44 15.79
N PRO A 359 5.51 25.53 15.23
CA PRO A 359 4.69 25.45 14.02
C PRO A 359 5.51 24.99 12.81
N PHE A 360 4.86 24.31 11.87
CA PHE A 360 5.43 23.97 10.58
C PHE A 360 5.43 25.19 9.64
N PRO A 361 6.43 25.37 8.75
CA PRO A 361 6.33 26.36 7.67
C PRO A 361 5.09 26.14 6.78
N GLY A 362 4.32 27.21 6.52
CA GLY A 362 3.14 27.20 5.66
C GLY A 362 3.40 27.42 4.17
N ILE A 363 4.65 27.60 3.77
CA ILE A 363 5.09 27.77 2.38
C ILE A 363 6.19 26.76 2.07
N ALA A 364 6.52 26.61 0.79
CA ALA A 364 7.75 25.93 0.39
C ALA A 364 8.95 26.60 1.08
N ALA A 365 9.72 25.81 1.83
CA ALA A 365 10.81 26.30 2.65
C ALA A 365 11.97 25.30 2.62
N HIS A 366 13.19 25.81 2.77
CA HIS A 366 14.35 24.94 3.00
C HIS A 366 14.36 24.49 4.46
N VAL A 367 14.12 23.19 4.68
CA VAL A 367 14.24 22.56 6.01
C VAL A 367 15.49 21.69 6.01
N PRO A 368 16.44 21.87 6.96
CA PRO A 368 17.64 21.05 7.04
C PRO A 368 17.35 19.55 7.18
N ALA A 369 18.17 18.72 6.54
CA ALA A 369 18.07 17.26 6.57
C ALA A 369 19.46 16.60 6.32
N PRO A 370 19.70 15.37 6.82
CA PRO A 370 18.81 14.57 7.66
C PRO A 370 18.74 15.08 9.11
N ALA A 371 17.59 14.87 9.76
CA ALA A 371 17.39 15.19 11.17
C ALA A 371 16.62 14.08 11.89
N ASP A 372 16.85 13.93 13.19
CA ASP A 372 16.06 13.05 14.05
C ASP A 372 14.67 13.65 14.38
N ALA A 373 13.87 12.90 15.14
CA ALA A 373 12.52 13.31 15.52
C ALA A 373 12.46 14.64 16.30
N LEU A 374 13.55 15.08 16.95
CA LEU A 374 13.62 16.37 17.64
C LEU A 374 14.14 17.51 16.74
N GLY A 375 14.41 17.22 15.46
CA GLY A 375 14.94 18.18 14.49
C GLY A 375 16.45 18.42 14.62
N ARG A 376 17.18 17.53 15.31
CA ARG A 376 18.64 17.63 15.45
C ARG A 376 19.31 16.99 14.25
N SER A 377 20.31 17.66 13.67
CA SER A 377 21.09 17.10 12.56
C SER A 377 21.77 15.79 12.97
N LEU A 378 21.78 14.82 12.07
CA LEU A 378 22.59 13.62 12.24
C LEU A 378 24.04 13.90 11.79
N ASP A 379 24.98 13.26 12.46
CA ASP A 379 26.42 13.45 12.26
C ASP A 379 27.16 12.11 12.27
N ASP A 380 26.55 11.10 11.63
CA ASP A 380 27.10 9.74 11.58
C ASP A 380 28.43 9.72 10.77
N GLU A 381 28.65 10.70 9.88
CA GLU A 381 29.91 10.89 9.14
C GLU A 381 31.13 11.02 10.05
N ARG A 382 31.01 11.72 11.19
CA ARG A 382 32.10 11.80 12.19
C ARG A 382 32.48 10.45 12.78
N ALA A 383 31.56 9.49 12.80
CA ALA A 383 31.81 8.11 13.23
C ALA A 383 32.26 7.21 12.06
N GLY A 384 32.54 7.77 10.88
CA GLY A 384 33.06 7.05 9.71
C GLY A 384 31.98 6.43 8.82
N TYR A 385 30.71 6.84 8.97
CA TYR A 385 29.62 6.46 8.07
C TYR A 385 29.46 7.53 6.97
N ASP A 386 30.36 7.50 5.98
CA ASP A 386 30.57 8.57 5.00
C ASP A 386 29.92 8.31 3.63
N LEU A 387 29.15 7.22 3.47
CA LEU A 387 28.41 6.92 2.25
C LEU A 387 26.91 7.07 2.49
N ARG A 388 26.20 7.71 1.56
CA ARG A 388 24.74 7.79 1.60
C ARG A 388 24.12 6.60 0.88
N LEU A 389 23.40 5.74 1.59
CA LEU A 389 22.61 4.66 0.99
C LEU A 389 21.27 5.20 0.48
N ILE A 390 20.98 4.83 -0.76
CA ILE A 390 19.66 5.01 -1.38
C ILE A 390 19.14 3.66 -1.88
N THR A 391 17.83 3.59 -2.05
CA THR A 391 17.19 2.42 -2.67
C THR A 391 16.66 2.77 -4.05
N TYR A 392 16.63 1.80 -4.95
CA TYR A 392 15.94 1.95 -6.24
C TYR A 392 15.13 0.68 -6.57
N ARG A 393 14.40 0.72 -7.69
CA ARG A 393 13.60 -0.42 -8.17
C ARG A 393 14.14 -0.87 -9.52
N GLU A 394 14.22 -2.19 -9.70
CA GLU A 394 14.42 -2.75 -11.02
C GLU A 394 13.08 -2.87 -11.73
N ILE A 395 13.05 -2.56 -13.02
CA ILE A 395 11.81 -2.63 -13.83
C ILE A 395 11.20 -4.04 -13.84
N MET A 396 12.03 -5.08 -13.68
CA MET A 396 11.59 -6.47 -13.63
C MET A 396 11.10 -6.93 -12.25
N GLN A 397 11.07 -6.04 -11.24
CA GLN A 397 10.66 -6.38 -9.87
C GLN A 397 9.41 -5.60 -9.46
N THR A 398 8.37 -6.31 -8.99
CA THR A 398 7.17 -5.71 -8.40
C THR A 398 7.26 -5.73 -6.88
N LYS A 399 7.79 -4.63 -6.33
CA LYS A 399 8.01 -4.41 -4.89
C LYS A 399 8.88 -5.52 -4.27
N SER A 400 8.29 -6.47 -3.54
CA SER A 400 8.94 -7.57 -2.82
C SER A 400 8.38 -8.94 -3.19
N ARG A 401 7.70 -9.06 -4.33
CA ARG A 401 6.78 -10.19 -4.62
C ARG A 401 7.10 -10.99 -5.88
N THR A 402 8.14 -10.61 -6.59
CA THR A 402 8.48 -11.21 -7.90
C THR A 402 9.69 -12.11 -7.86
N VAL A 403 10.30 -12.30 -6.67
CA VAL A 403 11.43 -13.23 -6.51
C VAL A 403 11.06 -14.68 -6.85
N GLY A 404 9.79 -15.06 -6.68
CA GLY A 404 9.27 -16.37 -7.06
C GLY A 404 8.99 -16.55 -8.57
N ASN A 405 9.11 -15.48 -9.37
CA ASN A 405 8.92 -15.57 -10.82
C ASN A 405 10.27 -15.84 -11.50
N TYR A 406 10.50 -17.10 -11.90
CA TYR A 406 11.79 -17.54 -12.44
C TYR A 406 12.15 -16.92 -13.79
N TRP A 407 11.19 -16.43 -14.59
CA TRP A 407 11.49 -15.71 -15.82
C TRP A 407 12.09 -14.34 -15.53
N LEU A 408 11.54 -13.62 -14.55
CA LEU A 408 12.08 -12.33 -14.10
C LEU A 408 13.42 -12.51 -13.39
N GLN A 409 13.54 -13.58 -12.59
CA GLN A 409 14.77 -13.92 -11.90
C GLN A 409 15.90 -14.31 -12.86
N ALA A 410 15.60 -15.01 -13.96
CA ALA A 410 16.63 -15.37 -14.95
C ALA A 410 17.32 -14.14 -15.55
N LEU A 411 16.61 -13.02 -15.70
CA LEU A 411 17.17 -11.76 -16.21
C LEU A 411 18.09 -11.07 -15.19
N ARG A 412 17.77 -11.21 -13.90
CA ARG A 412 18.61 -10.68 -12.81
C ARG A 412 18.54 -11.61 -11.58
N PRO A 413 19.43 -12.61 -11.53
CA PRO A 413 19.43 -13.62 -10.46
C PRO A 413 19.69 -13.03 -9.09
N GLU A 414 20.50 -11.97 -8.99
CA GLU A 414 20.77 -11.23 -7.76
C GLU A 414 20.91 -9.73 -8.05
N ASN A 415 20.67 -8.89 -7.05
CA ASN A 415 21.02 -7.47 -7.07
C ASN A 415 22.49 -7.26 -6.61
N ALA A 416 22.95 -6.01 -6.71
CA ALA A 416 24.30 -5.60 -6.32
C ALA A 416 24.25 -4.29 -5.52
N ILE A 417 25.34 -4.01 -4.82
CA ILE A 417 25.60 -2.71 -4.19
C ILE A 417 26.32 -1.86 -5.23
N LEU A 418 25.68 -0.78 -5.68
CA LEU A 418 26.25 0.13 -6.66
C LEU A 418 27.13 1.17 -5.94
N MET A 419 28.33 1.42 -6.46
CA MET A 419 29.27 2.41 -5.90
C MET A 419 30.04 3.12 -7.02
N ASN A 420 30.36 4.39 -6.83
CA ASN A 420 31.24 5.11 -7.75
C ASN A 420 32.68 4.55 -7.71
N LYS A 421 33.39 4.60 -8.84
CA LYS A 421 34.79 4.16 -8.94
C LYS A 421 35.71 4.86 -7.93
N ARG A 422 35.53 6.17 -7.70
CA ARG A 422 36.34 6.94 -6.76
C ARG A 422 36.18 6.44 -5.32
N ASP A 423 34.97 6.09 -4.93
CA ASP A 423 34.69 5.57 -3.59
C ASP A 423 35.22 4.16 -3.40
N ALA A 424 35.13 3.33 -4.45
CA ALA A 424 35.71 1.99 -4.48
C ALA A 424 37.24 2.04 -4.37
N ASP A 425 37.90 2.91 -5.16
CA ASP A 425 39.36 3.07 -5.14
C ASP A 425 39.86 3.57 -3.78
N ARG A 426 39.20 4.58 -3.21
CA ARG A 426 39.51 5.08 -1.85
C ARG A 426 39.42 3.99 -0.78
N ARG A 427 38.57 2.97 -1.01
CA ARG A 427 38.36 1.83 -0.10
C ARG A 427 39.11 0.58 -0.53
N GLN A 428 39.93 0.66 -1.58
CA GLN A 428 40.65 -0.49 -2.15
C GLN A 428 39.74 -1.66 -2.56
N LEU A 429 38.50 -1.34 -2.97
CA LEU A 429 37.49 -2.29 -3.43
C LEU A 429 37.52 -2.40 -4.95
N ARG A 430 37.20 -3.59 -5.46
CA ARG A 430 37.14 -3.88 -6.90
C ARG A 430 35.73 -4.33 -7.32
N ASP A 431 35.40 -4.16 -8.60
CA ASP A 431 34.15 -4.69 -9.15
C ASP A 431 34.05 -6.19 -8.86
N GLY A 432 32.90 -6.63 -8.34
CA GLY A 432 32.66 -8.01 -7.96
C GLY A 432 33.08 -8.41 -6.54
N ASP A 433 33.78 -7.54 -5.79
CA ASP A 433 34.07 -7.81 -4.37
C ASP A 433 32.77 -8.00 -3.59
N ARG A 434 32.77 -8.90 -2.61
CA ARG A 434 31.68 -8.99 -1.62
C ARG A 434 31.94 -7.92 -0.55
N VAL A 435 30.92 -7.13 -0.27
CA VAL A 435 31.01 -6.03 0.69
C VAL A 435 29.86 -6.06 1.66
N ARG A 436 30.13 -5.65 2.91
CA ARG A 436 29.15 -5.55 3.98
C ARG A 436 28.77 -4.09 4.22
N ILE A 437 27.48 -3.84 4.42
CA ILE A 437 26.95 -2.53 4.77
C ILE A 437 26.70 -2.47 6.28
N HIS A 438 27.18 -1.40 6.90
CA HIS A 438 27.01 -1.10 8.32
C HIS A 438 26.40 0.30 8.47
N SER A 439 25.70 0.53 9.58
CA SER A 439 25.25 1.87 9.96
C SER A 439 25.41 2.11 11.45
N ALA A 440 25.26 3.37 11.89
CA ALA A 440 25.35 3.72 13.30
C ALA A 440 24.31 2.98 14.17
N SER A 441 23.16 2.58 13.62
CA SER A 441 22.14 1.78 14.31
C SER A 441 22.25 0.28 14.07
N ASN A 442 23.11 -0.17 13.16
CA ASN A 442 23.37 -1.58 12.87
C ASN A 442 24.87 -1.77 12.58
N PRO A 443 25.72 -1.69 13.62
CA PRO A 443 27.17 -1.75 13.47
C PRO A 443 27.67 -3.13 13.01
N ASP A 444 26.94 -4.20 13.30
CA ASP A 444 27.29 -5.56 12.87
C ASP A 444 27.04 -5.77 11.37
N GLY A 445 26.16 -4.95 10.78
CA GLY A 445 25.78 -5.06 9.38
C GLY A 445 25.07 -6.38 9.10
N ALA A 446 24.06 -6.72 9.93
CA ALA A 446 23.35 -7.99 9.87
C ALA A 446 21.83 -7.84 10.10
N TRP A 447 21.08 -8.78 9.56
CA TRP A 447 19.72 -9.09 9.99
C TRP A 447 19.79 -10.13 11.10
N ASP A 448 19.18 -9.84 12.24
CA ASP A 448 18.84 -10.84 13.25
C ASP A 448 17.36 -11.16 13.13
N PHE A 449 17.03 -12.42 12.83
CA PHE A 449 15.65 -12.86 12.63
C PHE A 449 14.98 -13.31 13.93
N LYS A 450 15.66 -13.21 15.08
CA LYS A 450 15.15 -13.60 16.41
C LYS A 450 14.58 -15.03 16.47
N ASN A 451 15.09 -15.91 15.62
CA ASN A 451 14.72 -17.33 15.54
C ASN A 451 15.97 -18.24 15.56
N GLY A 452 17.07 -17.73 16.15
CA GLY A 452 18.37 -18.40 16.17
C GLY A 452 19.17 -18.27 14.86
N ARG A 453 18.63 -17.61 13.83
CA ARG A 453 19.33 -17.33 12.57
C ARG A 453 19.57 -15.84 12.39
N SER A 454 20.69 -15.52 11.79
CA SER A 454 21.03 -14.19 11.32
C SER A 454 21.57 -14.25 9.89
N ARG A 455 21.59 -13.10 9.21
CA ARG A 455 22.14 -12.98 7.87
C ARG A 455 22.94 -11.68 7.74
N PRO A 456 24.23 -11.72 7.38
CA PRO A 456 24.98 -10.49 7.16
C PRO A 456 24.44 -9.74 5.93
N ILE A 457 24.42 -8.41 5.99
CA ILE A 457 24.02 -7.51 4.90
C ILE A 457 25.19 -7.42 3.92
N VAL A 458 25.43 -8.52 3.21
CA VAL A 458 26.53 -8.69 2.26
C VAL A 458 25.98 -8.86 0.86
N GLY A 459 26.50 -8.05 -0.07
CA GLY A 459 26.17 -8.09 -1.48
C GLY A 459 27.41 -7.98 -2.36
N LYS A 460 27.26 -8.32 -3.64
CA LYS A 460 28.28 -8.08 -4.65
C LYS A 460 28.38 -6.59 -4.95
N LEU A 461 29.59 -6.04 -4.96
CA LEU A 461 29.86 -4.67 -5.39
C LEU A 461 29.80 -4.59 -6.91
N LYS A 462 29.06 -3.61 -7.43
CA LYS A 462 29.11 -3.18 -8.81
C LYS A 462 29.64 -1.75 -8.87
N VAL A 463 30.80 -1.58 -9.49
CA VAL A 463 31.41 -0.27 -9.67
C VAL A 463 30.84 0.40 -10.91
N VAL A 464 30.23 1.57 -10.72
CA VAL A 464 29.48 2.29 -11.76
C VAL A 464 29.88 3.76 -11.75
N GLN A 465 30.46 4.25 -12.87
CA GLN A 465 30.91 5.65 -12.99
C GLN A 465 29.76 6.66 -12.86
N GLY A 466 28.55 6.29 -13.28
CA GLY A 466 27.35 7.14 -13.20
C GLY A 466 26.79 7.34 -11.78
N MET A 467 27.28 6.62 -10.78
CA MET A 467 26.91 6.88 -9.39
C MET A 467 27.55 8.18 -8.91
N ARG A 468 26.80 9.02 -8.21
CA ARG A 468 27.36 10.20 -7.53
C ARG A 468 28.39 9.74 -6.47
N PRO A 469 29.61 10.30 -6.43
CA PRO A 469 30.56 10.01 -5.35
C PRO A 469 29.96 10.28 -3.97
N GLY A 470 30.25 9.42 -3.00
CA GLY A 470 29.66 9.43 -1.66
C GLY A 470 28.26 8.81 -1.59
N VAL A 471 27.75 8.20 -2.66
CA VAL A 471 26.43 7.54 -2.69
C VAL A 471 26.59 6.08 -3.09
N ILE A 472 25.92 5.21 -2.34
CA ILE A 472 25.75 3.80 -2.67
C ILE A 472 24.27 3.47 -2.84
N ALA A 473 23.97 2.44 -3.62
CA ALA A 473 22.59 2.04 -3.85
C ALA A 473 22.41 0.53 -3.91
N PHE A 474 21.24 0.05 -3.53
CA PHE A 474 20.80 -1.31 -3.84
C PHE A 474 19.35 -1.29 -4.34
N SER A 475 18.99 -2.24 -5.18
CA SER A 475 17.60 -2.42 -5.60
C SER A 475 16.83 -3.27 -4.60
N LEU A 476 15.57 -2.90 -4.34
CA LEU A 476 14.64 -3.78 -3.63
C LEU A 476 14.06 -4.86 -4.56
N GLY A 477 13.71 -6.01 -3.98
CA GLY A 477 13.14 -7.17 -4.69
C GLY A 477 13.98 -8.45 -4.60
N HIS A 478 15.14 -8.40 -3.94
CA HIS A 478 16.06 -9.52 -3.72
C HIS A 478 16.40 -9.67 -2.23
N GLY A 479 17.26 -10.65 -1.91
CA GLY A 479 17.77 -10.86 -0.56
C GLY A 479 16.74 -11.44 0.41
N HIS A 480 15.74 -12.16 -0.10
CA HIS A 480 14.69 -12.78 0.70
C HIS A 480 15.27 -13.85 1.64
N TRP A 481 14.61 -14.04 2.78
CA TRP A 481 14.90 -15.13 3.72
C TRP A 481 13.65 -15.93 4.08
N ALA A 482 12.47 -15.42 3.70
CA ALA A 482 11.20 -16.13 3.65
C ALA A 482 10.73 -16.17 2.18
N TYR A 483 9.44 -16.08 1.89
CA TYR A 483 8.92 -16.08 0.51
C TYR A 483 9.30 -17.37 -0.27
N GLY A 484 9.44 -18.48 0.46
CA GLY A 484 9.94 -19.76 -0.07
C GLY A 484 11.45 -19.80 -0.34
N ALA A 485 12.23 -18.84 0.16
CA ALA A 485 13.69 -18.88 0.14
C ALA A 485 14.30 -19.77 1.24
N GLY A 486 13.55 -19.99 2.33
CA GLY A 486 13.91 -20.90 3.42
C GLY A 486 12.92 -22.06 3.54
N ASP A 487 13.36 -23.12 4.20
CA ASP A 487 12.50 -24.26 4.53
C ASP A 487 11.36 -23.83 5.46
N VAL A 488 10.18 -24.43 5.27
CA VAL A 488 9.04 -24.31 6.18
C VAL A 488 8.53 -25.70 6.55
N VAL A 489 7.97 -25.85 7.75
CA VAL A 489 7.36 -27.11 8.20
C VAL A 489 5.85 -26.93 8.24
N ILE A 490 5.13 -27.77 7.49
CA ILE A 490 3.66 -27.78 7.42
C ILE A 490 3.21 -29.20 7.76
N ASP A 491 2.37 -29.36 8.79
CA ASP A 491 1.88 -30.66 9.26
C ASP A 491 2.99 -31.71 9.50
N GLY A 492 4.11 -31.25 10.06
CA GLY A 492 5.31 -32.07 10.30
C GLY A 492 6.14 -32.37 9.06
N GLN A 493 5.72 -31.94 7.86
CA GLN A 493 6.45 -32.12 6.61
C GLN A 493 7.30 -30.90 6.27
N VAL A 494 8.56 -31.13 5.90
CA VAL A 494 9.48 -30.08 5.47
C VAL A 494 9.24 -29.75 3.99
N VAL A 495 8.74 -28.55 3.72
CA VAL A 495 8.73 -27.97 2.38
C VAL A 495 10.05 -27.24 2.17
N LYS A 496 10.87 -27.74 1.23
CA LYS A 496 12.21 -27.18 0.97
C LYS A 496 12.14 -25.82 0.31
N GLY A 497 12.92 -24.88 0.85
CA GLY A 497 13.12 -23.57 0.27
C GLY A 497 13.94 -23.65 -1.02
N ASP A 498 13.73 -22.67 -1.90
CA ASP A 498 14.52 -22.50 -3.11
C ASP A 498 15.61 -21.43 -2.88
N ALA A 499 16.86 -21.90 -2.81
CA ALA A 499 18.02 -21.04 -2.58
C ALA A 499 18.17 -19.92 -3.61
N ARG A 500 17.61 -20.06 -4.82
CA ARG A 500 17.59 -18.98 -5.80
C ARG A 500 16.83 -17.78 -5.25
N ARG A 501 15.73 -17.96 -4.53
CA ARG A 501 14.96 -16.82 -3.99
C ARG A 501 15.74 -16.06 -2.91
N ALA A 502 16.72 -16.70 -2.29
CA ALA A 502 17.53 -16.08 -1.25
C ALA A 502 18.64 -15.15 -1.77
N THR A 503 18.93 -15.15 -3.06
CA THR A 503 20.11 -14.47 -3.63
C THR A 503 20.08 -12.95 -3.51
N GLY A 504 21.25 -12.32 -3.59
CA GLY A 504 21.42 -10.88 -3.48
C GLY A 504 21.47 -10.37 -2.03
N VAL A 505 21.26 -9.08 -1.88
CA VAL A 505 21.36 -8.32 -0.63
C VAL A 505 20.09 -7.53 -0.39
N HIS A 506 19.71 -7.41 0.88
CA HIS A 506 18.63 -6.55 1.32
C HIS A 506 19.12 -5.68 2.47
N ALA A 507 19.29 -4.37 2.26
CA ALA A 507 19.98 -3.49 3.19
C ALA A 507 19.07 -2.56 4.01
N ASN A 508 17.75 -2.79 4.01
CA ASN A 508 16.84 -1.95 4.80
C ASN A 508 17.15 -1.97 6.31
N ALA A 509 17.74 -3.04 6.85
CA ALA A 509 18.18 -3.09 8.23
C ALA A 509 19.41 -2.21 8.54
N ALA A 510 20.13 -1.76 7.51
CA ALA A 510 21.19 -0.77 7.66
C ALA A 510 20.65 0.67 7.61
N LEU A 511 19.44 0.90 7.07
CA LEU A 511 18.84 2.24 7.06
C LEU A 511 18.57 2.69 8.51
N ARG A 512 18.77 3.98 8.76
CA ARG A 512 19.00 4.55 10.09
C ARG A 512 17.76 4.45 10.98
N VAL A 513 17.93 3.82 12.13
CA VAL A 513 16.99 3.95 13.26
C VAL A 513 17.14 5.35 13.84
N ASP A 514 16.02 6.05 14.02
CA ASP A 514 15.98 7.36 14.64
C ASP A 514 16.52 7.27 16.09
N PRO A 515 17.55 8.06 16.45
CA PRO A 515 18.20 7.95 17.77
C PRO A 515 17.30 8.38 18.94
N VAL A 516 16.22 9.13 18.68
CA VAL A 516 15.22 9.51 19.68
C VAL A 516 14.19 8.40 19.84
N MET A 517 13.65 7.87 18.73
CA MET A 517 12.59 6.85 18.77
C MET A 517 13.13 5.44 19.07
N LYS A 518 14.37 5.14 18.71
CA LYS A 518 15.12 3.88 18.98
C LYS A 518 14.55 2.60 18.37
N ASN A 519 13.30 2.59 17.91
CA ASN A 519 12.65 1.43 17.31
C ASN A 519 11.98 1.75 15.95
N THR A 520 12.18 2.97 15.43
CA THR A 520 11.57 3.45 14.19
C THR A 520 12.64 4.07 13.31
N THR A 521 12.49 3.94 11.99
CA THR A 521 13.31 4.68 11.03
C THR A 521 13.17 6.20 11.20
N LEU A 522 14.15 6.95 10.68
CA LEU A 522 13.97 8.39 10.44
C LEU A 522 12.67 8.65 9.67
N SER A 523 12.00 9.76 9.99
CA SER A 523 10.69 10.12 9.45
C SER A 523 10.62 11.57 9.02
N ASP A 524 9.81 11.84 7.99
CA ASP A 524 9.30 13.18 7.70
C ASP A 524 8.15 13.50 8.65
N LEU A 525 8.39 14.35 9.64
CA LEU A 525 7.39 14.68 10.65
C LEU A 525 6.25 15.58 10.16
N THR A 526 6.38 16.18 8.98
CA THR A 526 5.30 16.95 8.35
C THR A 526 4.47 16.06 7.45
N GLY A 527 5.12 15.33 6.54
CA GLY A 527 4.47 14.52 5.50
C GLY A 527 4.23 13.06 5.86
N GLY A 528 4.73 12.57 7.01
CA GLY A 528 4.49 11.21 7.50
C GLY A 528 5.32 10.11 6.84
N SER A 529 6.23 10.44 5.94
CA SER A 529 7.00 9.46 5.15
C SER A 529 8.13 8.82 5.94
N ALA A 530 8.26 7.49 5.83
CA ALA A 530 9.49 6.79 6.16
C ALA A 530 10.65 7.24 5.25
N VAL A 531 11.86 7.31 5.82
CA VAL A 531 13.05 7.84 5.14
C VAL A 531 13.92 6.74 4.56
N PHE A 532 14.09 6.74 3.24
CA PHE A 532 14.91 5.78 2.52
C PHE A 532 16.21 6.39 1.96
N TYR A 533 16.29 7.72 1.84
CA TYR A 533 17.31 8.38 1.01
C TYR A 533 18.20 9.37 1.79
N ALA A 534 18.13 9.38 3.12
CA ALA A 534 18.86 10.32 3.97
C ALA A 534 19.70 9.61 5.04
N ASN A 535 20.12 8.39 4.76
CA ASN A 535 20.86 7.52 5.68
C ASN A 535 22.37 7.59 5.37
N GLN A 536 23.20 7.34 6.39
CA GLN A 536 24.67 7.35 6.32
C GLN A 536 25.21 5.99 6.77
N GLU A 537 26.07 5.41 5.94
CA GLU A 537 26.52 4.02 6.03
C GLU A 537 28.03 3.91 5.80
N LYS A 538 28.57 2.77 6.25
CA LYS A 538 29.95 2.37 6.06
C LYS A 538 29.97 1.06 5.29
N VAL A 539 30.91 0.94 4.36
CA VAL A 539 31.10 -0.28 3.57
C VAL A 539 32.47 -0.87 3.89
N THR A 540 32.50 -2.18 4.16
CA THR A 540 33.73 -2.95 4.39
C THR A 540 33.78 -4.16 3.44
N LYS A 541 34.99 -4.68 3.19
CA LYS A 541 35.15 -5.95 2.45
C LYS A 541 34.68 -7.11 3.35
N ALA A 542 33.88 -8.01 2.80
CA ALA A 542 33.19 -9.07 3.55
C ALA A 542 33.98 -10.38 3.64
#